data_AF-A0A1V5QBZ3-F1
#
_entry.id   AF-A0A1V5QBZ3-F1
#
_cell.length_a   1.000
_cell.length_b   1.000
_cell.length_c   1.000
_cell.angle_alpha   90.00
_cell.angle_beta   90.00
_cell.angle_gamma   90.00
#
_symmetry.space_group_name_H-M   'P 1'
#
loop_
_entity.id
_entity.type
_entity.pdbx_description
1 polymer ?
#
loop_
_entity_poly.entity_id
_entity_poly.type
_entity_poly.pdbx_seq_one_letter_code
_entity_poly.pdbx_strand_id
1 'polypeptide(L)'
;MASAKIIRCSACNAALDVEMNRAYIFCKYCGCKNVIEDEQIKTNINVQGVTFSAKTDTDSIISSAQYAITMKQYDKANELIMASILSGTDDYRIYSLRVQIDLLTDDNRSLFQTLDVLRRLEANQGPNREVTNEINRLMHFRGMNGVTILHNATFNEQMDYVVYCVEHGSDVNCVAGMNRVTPISIMFVHVSSSLCGIDGTPFVHNKEKVKAIRRYLMQHGARDGFRLGY
;
A
#
# COMPACT_ATOMS: atom_id res chain seq x y z
N MET A 1 12.04 18.68 -39.49
CA MET A 1 11.84 17.33 -40.06
C MET A 1 12.02 16.34 -38.92
N ALA A 2 10.93 15.78 -38.38
CA ALA A 2 11.01 14.85 -37.25
C ALA A 2 11.44 13.46 -37.76
N SER A 3 12.52 12.93 -37.21
CA SER A 3 13.03 11.58 -37.48
C SER A 3 11.95 10.54 -37.14
N ALA A 4 11.51 9.76 -38.13
CA ALA A 4 10.58 8.65 -37.90
C ALA A 4 11.25 7.60 -37.00
N LYS A 5 10.73 7.41 -35.78
CA LYS A 5 11.21 6.41 -34.83
C LYS A 5 10.73 5.04 -35.30
N ILE A 6 11.64 4.20 -35.81
CA ILE A 6 11.31 2.83 -36.25
C ILE A 6 11.15 1.95 -35.01
N ILE A 7 9.92 1.47 -34.76
CA ILE A 7 9.62 0.55 -33.65
C ILE A 7 9.67 -0.89 -34.19
N ARG A 8 10.23 -1.82 -33.40
CA ARG A 8 10.34 -3.24 -33.76
C ARG A 8 9.53 -4.13 -32.83
N CYS A 9 9.03 -5.23 -33.37
CA CYS A 9 8.30 -6.22 -32.59
C CYS A 9 9.21 -6.96 -31.60
N SER A 10 8.78 -7.07 -30.34
CA SER A 10 9.49 -7.76 -29.26
C SER A 10 9.65 -9.27 -29.48
N ALA A 11 8.77 -9.90 -30.26
CA ALA A 11 8.78 -11.35 -30.48
C ALA A 11 9.48 -11.76 -31.79
N CYS A 12 9.15 -11.11 -32.90
CA CYS A 12 9.65 -11.50 -34.24
C CYS A 12 10.60 -10.48 -34.88
N ASN A 13 10.92 -9.38 -34.17
CA ASN A 13 11.82 -8.31 -34.62
C ASN A 13 11.42 -7.60 -35.92
N ALA A 14 10.20 -7.84 -36.42
CA ALA A 14 9.68 -7.17 -37.60
C ALA A 14 9.49 -5.67 -37.36
N ALA A 15 9.74 -4.85 -38.38
CA ALA A 15 9.46 -3.42 -38.34
C ALA A 15 7.95 -3.17 -38.26
N LEU A 16 7.54 -2.37 -37.28
CA LEU A 16 6.16 -1.99 -37.04
C LEU A 16 5.94 -0.60 -37.65
N ASP A 17 4.93 -0.51 -38.52
CA ASP A 17 4.50 0.75 -39.11
C ASP A 17 3.53 1.42 -38.15
N VAL A 18 4.01 2.44 -37.45
CA VAL A 18 3.28 3.05 -36.34
C VAL A 18 2.76 4.40 -36.80
N GLU A 19 1.45 4.47 -37.03
CA GLU A 19 0.75 5.75 -37.09
C GLU A 19 0.86 6.43 -35.72
N MET A 20 1.31 7.68 -35.68
CA MET A 20 1.38 8.48 -34.44
C MET A 20 0.01 8.46 -33.74
N ASN A 21 0.01 8.22 -32.42
CA ASN A 21 -1.16 8.15 -31.51
C ASN A 21 -1.84 6.78 -31.30
N ARG A 22 -1.09 5.68 -31.20
CA ARG A 22 -1.63 4.39 -30.67
C ARG A 22 -0.82 3.90 -29.47
N ALA A 23 -1.51 3.52 -28.38
CA ALA A 23 -0.89 3.02 -27.14
C ALA A 23 -0.25 1.62 -27.31
N TYR A 24 -0.78 0.82 -28.23
CA TYR A 24 -0.23 -0.49 -28.58
C TYR A 24 -0.46 -0.79 -30.06
N ILE A 25 0.37 -1.67 -30.61
CA ILE A 25 0.21 -2.23 -31.97
C ILE A 25 0.37 -3.74 -31.92
N PHE A 26 -0.53 -4.44 -32.60
CA PHE A 26 -0.37 -5.87 -32.83
C PHE A 26 0.54 -6.08 -34.03
N CYS A 27 1.55 -6.93 -33.87
CA CYS A 27 2.42 -7.29 -34.97
C CYS A 27 1.62 -8.06 -36.02
N LYS A 28 1.57 -7.55 -37.26
CA LYS A 28 0.89 -8.22 -38.37
C LYS A 28 1.45 -9.61 -38.74
N TYR A 29 2.69 -9.91 -38.32
CA TYR A 29 3.36 -11.17 -38.66
C TYR A 29 3.19 -12.25 -37.59
N CYS A 30 3.23 -11.90 -36.30
CA CYS A 30 3.18 -12.86 -35.20
C CYS A 30 2.01 -12.67 -34.23
N GLY A 31 1.21 -11.61 -34.40
CA GLY A 31 0.07 -11.32 -33.52
C GLY A 31 0.44 -10.79 -32.14
N CYS A 32 1.72 -10.70 -31.76
CA CYS A 32 2.12 -10.20 -30.45
C CYS A 32 1.74 -8.72 -30.26
N LYS A 33 1.17 -8.38 -29.09
CA LYS A 33 0.91 -7.01 -28.66
C LYS A 33 2.24 -6.33 -28.31
N ASN A 34 2.54 -5.21 -28.94
CA ASN A 34 3.71 -4.38 -28.65
C ASN A 34 3.23 -3.03 -28.12
N VAL A 35 3.69 -2.66 -26.94
CA VAL A 35 3.37 -1.37 -26.31
C VAL A 35 4.26 -0.30 -26.94
N ILE A 36 3.66 0.80 -27.40
CA ILE A 36 4.35 1.89 -28.11
C ILE A 36 4.67 3.04 -27.16
N GLU A 37 3.75 3.35 -26.24
CA GLU A 37 3.92 4.31 -25.15
C GLU A 37 3.28 3.72 -23.89
N ASP A 38 3.89 3.98 -22.72
CA ASP A 38 3.34 3.61 -21.41
C ASP A 38 1.88 4.06 -21.27
N GLU A 39 1.04 3.30 -20.59
CA GLU A 39 -0.39 3.60 -20.44
C GLU A 39 -0.59 4.96 -19.74
N GLN A 40 -0.78 6.03 -20.54
CA GLN A 40 -0.94 7.39 -20.03
C GLN A 40 -2.41 7.69 -19.69
N ILE A 41 -2.64 7.98 -18.42
CA ILE A 41 -3.93 8.43 -17.89
C ILE A 41 -4.16 9.87 -18.31
N LYS A 42 -5.34 10.16 -18.89
CA LYS A 42 -5.80 11.53 -19.10
C LYS A 42 -6.81 11.88 -18.02
N THR A 43 -6.39 12.57 -16.97
CA THR A 43 -7.31 13.22 -16.03
C THR A 43 -7.50 14.67 -16.42
N ASN A 44 -8.72 15.04 -16.80
CA ASN A 44 -9.07 16.43 -17.12
C ASN A 44 -9.23 17.22 -15.81
N ILE A 45 -8.31 18.14 -15.53
CA ILE A 45 -8.46 19.09 -14.43
C ILE A 45 -9.05 20.39 -15.00
N ASN A 46 -10.24 20.78 -14.53
CA ASN A 46 -10.90 22.02 -14.93
C ASN A 46 -10.68 23.09 -13.85
N VAL A 47 -9.88 24.11 -14.16
CA VAL A 47 -9.74 25.32 -13.34
C VAL A 47 -10.16 26.50 -14.21
N GLN A 48 -11.20 27.22 -13.80
CA GLN A 48 -11.64 28.49 -14.41
C GLN A 48 -11.90 28.45 -15.93
N GLY A 49 -12.47 27.36 -16.45
CA GLY A 49 -12.93 27.29 -17.84
C GLY A 49 -11.81 27.09 -18.87
N VAL A 50 -10.58 26.81 -18.43
CA VAL A 50 -9.49 26.38 -19.30
C VAL A 50 -9.26 24.89 -19.07
N THR A 51 -9.52 24.08 -20.11
CA THR A 51 -9.27 22.63 -20.07
C THR A 51 -7.79 22.37 -20.29
N PHE A 52 -7.04 22.14 -19.21
CA PHE A 52 -5.65 21.70 -19.32
C PHE A 52 -5.64 20.17 -19.47
N SER A 53 -5.30 19.67 -20.66
CA SER A 53 -4.93 18.26 -20.84
C SER A 53 -3.48 18.05 -20.40
N ALA A 54 -3.23 18.22 -19.11
CA ALA A 54 -1.91 17.98 -18.54
C ALA A 54 -1.65 16.48 -18.50
N LYS A 55 -0.81 16.01 -19.43
CA LYS A 55 -0.17 14.70 -19.37
C LYS A 55 0.49 14.58 -17.99
N THR A 56 -0.11 13.81 -17.09
CA THR A 56 0.43 13.63 -15.74
C THR A 56 1.17 12.31 -15.76
N ASP A 57 2.49 12.35 -15.77
CA ASP A 57 3.31 11.15 -15.56
C ASP A 57 3.08 10.61 -14.14
N THR A 58 3.35 9.31 -13.95
CA THR A 58 3.18 8.65 -12.65
C THR A 58 3.94 9.38 -11.55
N ASP A 59 5.11 9.96 -11.86
CA ASP A 59 5.92 10.72 -10.91
C ASP A 59 5.24 12.03 -10.45
N SER A 60 4.55 12.76 -11.34
CA SER A 60 3.77 13.94 -10.97
C SER A 60 2.54 13.58 -10.13
N ILE A 61 1.89 12.43 -10.42
CA ILE A 61 0.79 11.92 -9.59
C ILE A 61 1.30 11.58 -8.18
N ILE A 62 2.41 10.85 -8.07
CA ILE A 62 3.06 10.51 -6.79
C ILE A 62 3.38 11.78 -6.02
N SER A 63 4.03 12.76 -6.67
CA SER A 63 4.40 14.03 -6.04
C SER A 63 3.19 14.81 -5.54
N SER A 64 2.13 14.86 -6.35
CA SER A 64 0.88 15.55 -6.02
C SER A 64 0.14 14.86 -4.87
N ALA A 65 0.08 13.53 -4.87
CA ALA A 65 -0.53 12.74 -3.81
C ALA A 65 0.26 12.88 -2.50
N GLN A 66 1.59 12.82 -2.54
CA GLN A 66 2.45 13.05 -1.37
C GLN A 66 2.25 14.45 -0.77
N TYR A 67 2.13 15.48 -1.62
CA TYR A 67 1.81 16.84 -1.18
C TYR A 67 0.43 16.92 -0.53
N ALA A 68 -0.58 16.29 -1.13
CA ALA A 68 -1.93 16.23 -0.56
C ALA A 68 -1.97 15.53 0.81
N ILE A 69 -1.22 14.42 0.98
CA ILE A 69 -1.06 13.74 2.28
C ILE A 69 -0.45 14.69 3.32
N THR A 70 0.60 15.44 2.93
CA THR A 70 1.26 16.41 3.81
C THR A 70 0.31 17.52 4.25
N MET A 71 -0.58 17.95 3.35
CA MET A 71 -1.65 18.91 3.63
C MET A 71 -2.89 18.31 4.32
N LYS A 72 -2.83 17.02 4.69
CA LYS A 72 -3.93 16.25 5.29
C LYS A 72 -5.21 16.22 4.43
N GLN A 73 -5.06 16.37 3.12
CA GLN A 73 -6.14 16.27 2.15
C GLN A 73 -6.24 14.82 1.64
N TYR A 74 -6.55 13.90 2.54
CA TYR A 74 -6.50 12.45 2.27
C TYR A 74 -7.48 12.01 1.18
N ASP A 75 -8.67 12.62 1.11
CA ASP A 75 -9.65 12.32 0.05
C ASP A 75 -9.09 12.61 -1.33
N LYS A 76 -8.46 13.79 -1.51
CA LYS A 76 -7.82 14.17 -2.78
C LYS A 76 -6.62 13.28 -3.11
N ALA A 77 -5.81 12.95 -2.10
CA ALA A 77 -4.68 12.03 -2.30
C ALA A 77 -5.20 10.65 -2.75
N ASN A 78 -6.26 10.16 -2.13
CA ASN A 78 -6.90 8.90 -2.47
C ASN A 78 -7.51 8.92 -3.88
N GLU A 79 -8.16 10.01 -4.29
CA GLU A 79 -8.68 10.18 -5.66
C GLU A 79 -7.56 10.08 -6.70
N LEU A 80 -6.44 10.77 -6.49
CA LEU A 80 -5.26 10.72 -7.38
C LEU A 80 -4.67 9.31 -7.48
N ILE A 81 -4.50 8.65 -6.34
CA ILE A 81 -3.96 7.29 -6.26
C ILE A 81 -4.90 6.29 -6.94
N MET A 82 -6.21 6.38 -6.66
CA MET A 82 -7.20 5.50 -7.26
C MET A 82 -7.31 5.69 -8.76
N ALA A 83 -7.25 6.93 -9.26
CA ALA A 83 -7.19 7.19 -10.68
C ALA A 83 -5.98 6.50 -11.34
N SER A 84 -4.82 6.49 -10.67
CA SER A 84 -3.62 5.79 -11.12
C SER A 84 -3.76 4.27 -11.11
N ILE A 85 -4.37 3.70 -10.07
CA ILE A 85 -4.59 2.25 -10.00
C ILE A 85 -5.59 1.80 -11.08
N LEU A 86 -6.69 2.54 -11.26
CA LEU A 86 -7.75 2.21 -12.21
C LEU A 86 -7.31 2.32 -13.67
N SER A 87 -6.27 3.10 -13.95
CA SER A 87 -5.70 3.18 -15.29
C SER A 87 -4.72 2.05 -15.61
N GLY A 88 -4.43 1.17 -14.66
CA GLY A 88 -3.48 0.07 -14.84
C GLY A 88 -2.05 0.34 -14.36
N THR A 89 -1.78 1.43 -13.63
CA THR A 89 -0.43 1.66 -13.09
C THR A 89 -0.10 0.64 -11.99
N ASP A 90 0.99 -0.12 -12.17
CA ASP A 90 1.48 -1.11 -11.20
C ASP A 90 2.82 -0.67 -10.57
N ASP A 91 2.85 0.58 -10.07
CA ASP A 91 4.02 1.17 -9.42
C ASP A 91 3.92 1.03 -7.88
N TYR A 92 4.92 0.39 -7.26
CA TYR A 92 4.94 0.16 -5.81
C TYR A 92 4.83 1.45 -4.99
N ARG A 93 5.28 2.59 -5.52
CA ARG A 93 5.23 3.89 -4.83
C ARG A 93 3.80 4.38 -4.67
N ILE A 94 2.93 4.11 -5.65
CA ILE A 94 1.49 4.42 -5.55
C ILE A 94 0.84 3.62 -4.43
N TYR A 95 1.15 2.32 -4.34
CA TYR A 95 0.65 1.46 -3.28
C TYR A 95 1.26 1.80 -1.90
N SER A 96 2.52 2.26 -1.85
CA SER A 96 3.14 2.78 -0.63
C SER A 96 2.37 4.00 -0.10
N LEU A 97 2.05 4.96 -0.97
CA LEU A 97 1.22 6.12 -0.59
C LEU A 97 -0.18 5.69 -0.12
N ARG A 98 -0.74 4.64 -0.75
CA ARG A 98 -2.04 4.11 -0.32
C ARG A 98 -1.98 3.51 1.08
N VAL A 99 -0.96 2.71 1.40
CA VAL A 99 -0.72 2.19 2.76
C VAL A 99 -0.63 3.34 3.77
N GLN A 100 0.09 4.42 3.43
CA GLN A 100 0.19 5.60 4.31
C GLN A 100 -1.18 6.23 4.58
N ILE A 101 -2.00 6.41 3.54
CA ILE A 101 -3.37 6.93 3.69
C ILE A 101 -4.21 6.00 4.55
N ASP A 102 -4.21 4.71 4.25
CA ASP A 102 -5.01 3.72 4.97
C ASP A 102 -4.66 3.71 6.47
N LEU A 103 -3.39 3.90 6.83
CA LEU A 103 -2.94 4.07 8.21
C LEU A 103 -3.34 5.43 8.82
N LEU A 104 -3.39 6.49 8.03
CA LEU A 104 -3.77 7.84 8.46
C LEU A 104 -5.29 8.01 8.60
N THR A 105 -6.09 7.18 7.93
CA THR A 105 -7.56 7.17 7.96
C THR A 105 -8.16 6.01 8.75
N ASP A 106 -7.33 5.07 9.23
CA ASP A 106 -7.73 3.85 9.95
C ASP A 106 -8.60 2.87 9.10
N ASP A 107 -8.34 2.81 7.79
CA ASP A 107 -9.01 1.85 6.89
C ASP A 107 -8.25 0.52 6.82
N ASN A 108 -8.54 -0.35 7.80
CA ASN A 108 -7.90 -1.65 7.93
C ASN A 108 -8.16 -2.59 6.73
N ARG A 109 -9.32 -2.50 6.08
CA ARG A 109 -9.65 -3.42 4.98
C ARG A 109 -8.83 -3.09 3.74
N SER A 110 -8.76 -1.80 3.40
CA SER A 110 -7.92 -1.31 2.31
C SER A 110 -6.44 -1.57 2.57
N LEU A 111 -6.00 -1.41 3.83
CA LEU A 111 -4.61 -1.62 4.22
C LEU A 111 -4.09 -3.01 3.83
N PHE A 112 -4.79 -4.07 4.25
CA PHE A 112 -4.35 -5.44 3.97
C PHE A 112 -4.43 -5.79 2.48
N GLN A 113 -5.46 -5.32 1.78
CA GLN A 113 -5.54 -5.50 0.31
C GLN A 113 -4.34 -4.86 -0.41
N THR A 114 -3.95 -3.66 0.01
CA THR A 114 -2.81 -2.96 -0.56
C THR A 114 -1.49 -3.67 -0.22
N LEU A 115 -1.37 -4.22 0.99
CA LEU A 115 -0.20 -5.01 1.39
C LEU A 115 -0.06 -6.31 0.58
N ASP A 116 -1.16 -6.98 0.23
CA ASP A 116 -1.12 -8.14 -0.65
C ASP A 116 -0.58 -7.78 -2.06
N VAL A 117 -0.95 -6.61 -2.58
CA VAL A 117 -0.39 -6.11 -3.84
C VAL A 117 1.11 -5.82 -3.70
N LEU A 118 1.53 -5.17 -2.63
CA LEU A 118 2.96 -4.90 -2.37
C LEU A 118 3.77 -6.19 -2.21
N ARG A 119 3.23 -7.21 -1.53
CA ARG A 119 3.85 -8.55 -1.43
C ARG A 119 4.04 -9.20 -2.79
N ARG A 120 3.02 -9.11 -3.66
CA ARG A 120 3.11 -9.61 -5.04
C ARG A 120 4.19 -8.86 -5.83
N LEU A 121 4.25 -7.54 -5.71
CA LEU A 121 5.28 -6.72 -6.37
C LEU A 121 6.68 -7.04 -5.85
N GLU A 122 6.81 -7.25 -4.54
CA GLU A 122 8.05 -7.67 -3.89
C GLU A 122 8.51 -9.05 -4.37
N ALA A 123 7.61 -10.02 -4.47
CA ALA A 123 7.92 -11.37 -4.95
C ALA A 123 8.37 -11.38 -6.42
N ASN A 124 7.86 -10.45 -7.22
CA ASN A 124 8.21 -10.29 -8.64
C ASN A 124 9.39 -9.33 -8.87
N GLN A 125 9.91 -8.69 -7.82
CA GLN A 125 11.02 -7.76 -7.99
C GLN A 125 12.27 -8.53 -8.45
N GLY A 126 13.03 -7.93 -9.35
CA GLY A 126 14.30 -8.50 -9.81
C GLY A 126 15.39 -8.42 -8.73
N PRO A 127 16.69 -8.39 -9.09
CA PRO A 127 17.76 -8.19 -8.11
C PRO A 127 17.67 -6.82 -7.40
N ASN A 128 16.86 -5.91 -7.93
CA ASN A 128 16.60 -4.60 -7.34
C ASN A 128 15.66 -4.73 -6.14
N ARG A 129 16.14 -4.40 -4.95
CA ARG A 129 15.41 -4.51 -3.66
C ARG A 129 14.66 -3.23 -3.28
N GLU A 130 14.28 -2.41 -4.27
CA GLU A 130 13.57 -1.16 -4.02
C GLU A 130 12.22 -1.36 -3.34
N VAL A 131 11.45 -2.38 -3.76
CA VAL A 131 10.12 -2.66 -3.18
C VAL A 131 10.28 -3.10 -1.73
N THR A 132 11.19 -4.03 -1.45
CA THR A 132 11.52 -4.44 -0.07
C THR A 132 11.98 -3.28 0.80
N ASN A 133 12.85 -2.40 0.26
CA ASN A 133 13.33 -1.24 1.00
C ASN A 133 12.19 -0.29 1.38
N GLU A 134 11.23 -0.10 0.47
CA GLU A 134 10.06 0.72 0.73
C GLU A 134 9.10 0.04 1.73
N ILE A 135 8.87 -1.26 1.63
CA ILE A 135 8.09 -2.04 2.59
C ILE A 135 8.70 -1.95 3.99
N ASN A 136 10.02 -2.08 4.12
CA ASN A 136 10.73 -1.95 5.40
C ASN A 136 10.52 -0.54 6.00
N ARG A 137 10.53 0.52 5.17
CA ARG A 137 10.20 1.88 5.65
C ARG A 137 8.75 1.96 6.14
N LEU A 138 7.80 1.36 5.42
CA LEU A 138 6.38 1.34 5.78
C LEU A 138 6.13 0.64 7.12
N MET A 139 6.91 -0.38 7.48
CA MET A 139 6.79 -1.05 8.78
C MET A 139 6.99 -0.12 9.98
N HIS A 140 7.75 0.96 9.79
CA HIS A 140 7.98 1.99 10.80
C HIS A 140 7.04 3.19 10.68
N PHE A 141 6.20 3.25 9.64
CA PHE A 141 5.28 4.35 9.44
C PHE A 141 4.23 4.41 10.56
N ARG A 142 3.98 5.63 11.03
CA ARG A 142 3.08 5.91 12.16
C ARG A 142 1.87 6.67 11.65
N GLY A 143 0.75 5.97 11.54
CA GLY A 143 -0.52 6.51 11.10
C GLY A 143 -1.26 7.29 12.19
N MET A 144 -2.58 7.25 12.13
CA MET A 144 -3.44 7.92 13.12
C MET A 144 -3.12 7.41 14.54
N ASN A 145 -2.98 8.33 15.49
CA ASN A 145 -2.59 8.04 16.87
C ASN A 145 -1.26 7.28 17.02
N GLY A 146 -0.41 7.31 15.99
CA GLY A 146 0.85 6.61 15.96
C GLY A 146 0.74 5.09 15.79
N VAL A 147 -0.42 4.58 15.38
CA VAL A 147 -0.67 3.16 15.06
C VAL A 147 0.20 2.76 13.86
N THR A 148 0.74 1.54 13.89
CA THR A 148 1.56 0.98 12.81
C THR A 148 0.85 -0.21 12.17
N ILE A 149 1.38 -0.72 11.05
CA ILE A 149 0.84 -1.91 10.38
C ILE A 149 0.81 -3.10 11.37
N LEU A 150 1.86 -3.30 12.15
CA LEU A 150 1.93 -4.38 13.14
C LEU A 150 0.83 -4.26 14.20
N HIS A 151 0.49 -3.05 14.66
CA HIS A 151 -0.63 -2.86 15.58
C HIS A 151 -1.94 -3.35 14.95
N ASN A 152 -2.25 -2.94 13.72
CA ASN A 152 -3.45 -3.36 13.03
C ASN A 152 -3.48 -4.87 12.76
N ALA A 153 -2.37 -5.47 12.35
CA ALA A 153 -2.26 -6.91 12.15
C ALA A 153 -2.52 -7.70 13.45
N THR A 154 -1.97 -7.24 14.58
CA THR A 154 -2.19 -7.88 15.88
C THR A 154 -3.62 -7.71 16.39
N PHE A 155 -4.19 -6.50 16.30
CA PHE A 155 -5.57 -6.22 16.71
C PHE A 155 -6.59 -7.05 15.93
N ASN A 156 -6.36 -7.22 14.62
CA ASN A 156 -7.21 -8.04 13.75
C ASN A 156 -6.85 -9.54 13.76
N GLU A 157 -5.92 -9.97 14.63
CA GLU A 157 -5.51 -11.36 14.80
C GLU A 157 -5.03 -12.03 13.50
N GLN A 158 -4.34 -11.27 12.64
CA GLN A 158 -3.86 -11.74 11.34
C GLN A 158 -2.40 -12.18 11.42
N MET A 159 -2.19 -13.44 11.80
CA MET A 159 -0.85 -14.03 12.01
C MET A 159 0.09 -13.83 10.80
N ASP A 160 -0.40 -14.03 9.58
CA ASP A 160 0.41 -13.92 8.36
C ASP A 160 0.95 -12.50 8.16
N TYR A 161 0.19 -11.48 8.55
CA TYR A 161 0.64 -10.10 8.52
C TYR A 161 1.54 -9.76 9.70
N VAL A 162 1.32 -10.36 10.88
CA VAL A 162 2.22 -10.22 12.02
C VAL A 162 3.62 -10.73 11.67
N VAL A 163 3.72 -11.95 11.13
CA VAL A 163 5.00 -12.55 10.72
C VAL A 163 5.70 -11.65 9.71
N TYR A 164 4.99 -11.29 8.64
CA TYR A 164 5.51 -10.43 7.59
C TYR A 164 6.01 -9.08 8.12
N CYS A 165 5.27 -8.44 9.01
CA CYS A 165 5.67 -7.18 9.61
C CYS A 165 6.99 -7.32 10.41
N VAL A 166 7.12 -8.38 11.20
CA VAL A 166 8.30 -8.64 12.03
C VAL A 166 9.53 -8.98 11.17
N GLU A 167 9.35 -9.79 10.13
CA GLU A 167 10.42 -10.14 9.20
C GLU A 167 10.95 -8.93 8.42
N HIS A 168 10.08 -7.93 8.19
CA HIS A 168 10.42 -6.65 7.56
C HIS A 168 10.86 -5.57 8.57
N GLY A 169 11.22 -5.97 9.80
CA GLY A 169 11.88 -5.09 10.77
C GLY A 169 10.96 -4.25 11.64
N SER A 170 9.65 -4.55 11.70
CA SER A 170 8.73 -3.84 12.59
C SER A 170 9.22 -3.82 14.04
N ASP A 171 9.14 -2.66 14.70
CA ASP A 171 9.38 -2.56 16.13
C ASP A 171 8.23 -3.20 16.92
N VAL A 172 8.46 -4.42 17.42
CA VAL A 172 7.51 -5.22 18.20
C VAL A 172 7.14 -4.60 19.55
N ASN A 173 7.89 -3.59 20.01
CA ASN A 173 7.64 -2.84 21.23
C ASN A 173 7.14 -1.42 20.96
N CYS A 174 6.84 -1.07 19.70
CA CYS A 174 6.35 0.24 19.33
C CYS A 174 5.08 0.57 20.12
N VAL A 175 5.04 1.77 20.70
CA VAL A 175 3.92 2.19 21.55
C VAL A 175 3.03 3.17 20.80
N ALA A 176 1.73 2.90 20.67
CA ALA A 176 0.76 3.74 19.96
C ALA A 176 -0.48 4.08 20.81
N GLY A 177 -1.28 5.05 20.35
CA GLY A 177 -2.56 5.40 20.95
C GLY A 177 -2.44 6.17 22.27
N MET A 178 -3.57 6.75 22.70
CA MET A 178 -3.67 7.43 24.00
C MET A 178 -3.43 6.47 25.18
N ASN A 179 -3.79 5.19 25.01
CA ASN A 179 -3.59 4.14 26.01
C ASN A 179 -2.17 3.56 26.02
N ARG A 180 -1.25 4.10 25.21
CA ARG A 180 0.15 3.64 25.12
C ARG A 180 0.26 2.13 24.94
N VAL A 181 -0.44 1.61 23.94
CA VAL A 181 -0.52 0.18 23.67
C VAL A 181 0.66 -0.27 22.82
N THR A 182 1.15 -1.49 23.05
CA THR A 182 2.08 -2.19 22.17
C THR A 182 1.32 -3.14 21.25
N PRO A 183 1.95 -3.73 20.22
CA PRO A 183 1.35 -4.81 19.45
C PRO A 183 0.87 -5.99 20.29
N ILE A 184 1.49 -6.29 21.44
CA ILE A 184 0.95 -7.30 22.37
C ILE A 184 -0.29 -6.77 23.10
N SER A 185 -0.22 -5.58 23.69
CA SER A 185 -1.29 -5.10 24.56
C SER A 185 -2.54 -4.65 23.79
N ILE A 186 -2.42 -4.30 22.50
CA ILE A 186 -3.55 -3.87 21.68
C ILE A 186 -4.58 -4.98 21.47
N MET A 187 -4.15 -6.25 21.47
CA MET A 187 -5.05 -7.43 21.45
C MET A 187 -5.97 -7.50 22.66
N PHE A 188 -5.69 -6.73 23.72
CA PHE A 188 -6.44 -6.75 24.97
C PHE A 188 -7.21 -5.45 25.25
N VAL A 189 -7.22 -4.49 24.32
CA VAL A 189 -7.94 -3.22 24.51
C VAL A 189 -9.44 -3.47 24.48
N HIS A 190 -10.15 -2.88 25.45
CA HIS A 190 -11.61 -2.85 25.45
C HIS A 190 -12.11 -1.94 24.34
N VAL A 191 -12.89 -2.46 23.41
CA VAL A 191 -13.73 -1.62 22.55
C VAL A 191 -14.81 -1.04 23.45
N SER A 192 -14.94 0.29 23.50
CA SER A 192 -15.84 1.01 24.41
C SER A 192 -17.23 0.35 24.52
N SER A 193 -17.73 0.20 25.74
CA SER A 193 -19.07 -0.30 26.05
C SER A 193 -20.19 0.47 25.34
N SER A 194 -19.93 1.73 24.93
CA SER A 194 -20.87 2.54 24.14
C SER A 194 -21.10 2.04 22.71
N LEU A 195 -20.23 1.16 22.18
CA LEU A 195 -20.33 0.57 20.85
C LEU A 195 -20.81 -0.89 20.87
N CYS A 196 -20.65 -1.61 21.99
CA CYS A 196 -20.83 -3.07 22.01
C CYS A 196 -21.74 -3.60 23.14
N GLY A 197 -22.09 -2.80 24.14
CA GLY A 197 -22.94 -3.25 25.26
C GLY A 197 -22.31 -4.36 26.12
N ILE A 198 -21.02 -4.63 25.95
CA ILE A 198 -20.26 -5.64 26.69
C ILE A 198 -19.51 -4.92 27.82
N ASP A 199 -19.55 -5.50 29.01
CA ASP A 199 -18.69 -5.14 30.13
C ASP A 199 -17.23 -5.24 29.67
N GLY A 200 -16.35 -4.38 30.17
CA GLY A 200 -14.95 -4.26 29.74
C GLY A 200 -14.15 -5.56 29.83
N THR A 201 -14.44 -6.51 28.96
CA THR A 201 -13.71 -7.72 28.64
C THR A 201 -12.92 -7.44 27.38
N PRO A 202 -11.65 -7.88 27.30
CA PRO A 202 -10.84 -7.62 26.12
C PRO A 202 -11.48 -8.25 24.87
N PHE A 203 -11.51 -7.54 23.74
CA PHE A 203 -12.13 -8.05 22.51
C PHE A 203 -11.22 -9.10 21.85
N VAL A 204 -11.25 -10.33 22.37
CA VAL A 204 -10.51 -11.48 21.82
C VAL A 204 -11.46 -12.31 20.96
N HIS A 205 -11.28 -12.27 19.65
CA HIS A 205 -12.09 -13.04 18.71
C HIS A 205 -11.66 -14.51 18.71
N ASN A 206 -10.35 -14.78 18.77
CA ASN A 206 -9.80 -16.12 18.76
C ASN A 206 -8.62 -16.28 19.72
N LYS A 207 -8.90 -16.93 20.85
CA LYS A 207 -7.92 -17.19 21.92
C LYS A 207 -6.67 -17.91 21.43
N GLU A 208 -6.79 -18.85 20.50
CA GLU A 208 -5.64 -19.62 20.00
C GLU A 208 -4.74 -18.76 19.11
N LYS A 209 -5.34 -17.91 18.24
CA LYS A 209 -4.58 -16.95 17.43
C LYS A 209 -3.84 -15.93 18.30
N VAL A 210 -4.51 -15.36 19.30
CA VAL A 210 -3.89 -14.40 20.24
C VAL A 210 -2.71 -15.04 20.97
N LYS A 211 -2.84 -16.28 21.45
CA LYS A 211 -1.71 -17.01 22.07
C LYS A 211 -0.55 -17.21 21.08
N ALA A 212 -0.84 -17.57 19.83
CA ALA A 212 0.17 -17.79 18.81
C ALA A 212 0.92 -16.49 18.48
N ILE A 213 0.19 -15.41 18.21
CA ILE A 213 0.74 -14.07 17.94
C ILE A 213 1.59 -13.59 19.13
N ARG A 214 1.06 -13.69 20.37
CA ARG A 214 1.79 -13.31 21.58
C ARG A 214 3.12 -14.05 21.71
N ARG A 215 3.11 -15.38 21.58
CA ARG A 215 4.33 -16.20 21.66
C ARG A 215 5.34 -15.80 20.59
N TYR A 216 4.89 -15.61 19.35
CA TYR A 216 5.74 -15.21 18.24
C TYR A 216 6.39 -13.84 18.48
N LEU A 217 5.62 -12.85 18.93
CA LEU A 217 6.16 -11.52 19.25
C LEU A 217 7.16 -11.58 20.41
N MET A 218 6.87 -12.34 21.47
CA MET A 218 7.80 -12.52 22.59
C MET A 218 9.11 -13.19 22.15
N GLN A 219 9.05 -14.16 21.25
CA GLN A 219 10.23 -14.79 20.64
C GLN A 219 11.10 -13.77 19.88
N HIS A 220 10.49 -12.74 19.33
CA HIS A 220 11.17 -11.64 18.61
C HIS A 220 11.45 -10.43 19.50
N GLY A 221 11.45 -10.60 20.83
CA GLY A 221 11.88 -9.58 21.78
C GLY A 221 10.79 -8.59 22.23
N ALA A 222 9.51 -8.89 21.96
CA ALA A 222 8.42 -8.11 22.51
C ALA A 222 8.34 -8.30 24.04
N ARG A 223 8.27 -7.18 24.76
CA ARG A 223 8.09 -7.15 26.20
C ARG A 223 6.62 -7.24 26.53
N ASP A 224 6.32 -8.19 27.39
CA ASP A 224 4.96 -8.47 27.80
C ASP A 224 4.73 -7.97 29.23
N GLY A 225 4.31 -6.70 29.32
CA GLY A 225 3.90 -6.10 30.59
C GLY A 225 2.49 -6.54 31.01
N PHE A 226 1.74 -7.20 30.13
CA PHE A 226 0.34 -7.58 30.35
C PHE A 226 0.28 -9.01 30.90
N ARG A 227 0.26 -9.15 32.23
CA ARG A 227 0.01 -10.44 32.88
C ARG A 227 -1.45 -10.82 32.63
N LEU A 228 -1.69 -11.86 31.83
CA LEU A 228 -2.96 -12.58 31.91
C LEU A 228 -2.98 -13.19 33.31
N GLY A 229 -3.79 -12.63 34.20
CA GLY A 229 -4.18 -13.32 35.41
C GLY A 229 -4.92 -14.58 34.98
N TYR A 230 -4.25 -15.73 35.10
CA TYR A 230 -4.90 -17.02 35.16
C TYR A 230 -5.02 -17.40 36.63
#